data_AF-T1DDQ8-F1
#
_entry.id   AF-T1DDQ8-F1
#
_cell.length_a   1.000
_cell.length_b   1.000
_cell.length_c   1.000
_cell.angle_alpha   90.00
_cell.angle_beta   90.00
_cell.angle_gamma   90.00
#
_symmetry.space_group_name_H-M   'P 1'
#
loop_
_entity.id
_entity.type
_entity.pdbx_description
1 polymer ?
#
loop_
_entity_poly.entity_id
_entity_poly.type
_entity_poly.pdbx_seq_one_letter_code
_entity_poly.pdbx_strand_id
1 'polypeptide(L)'
;LVSCRNLLIYLDPFVQNRVIRLFHYALSQNGCLLLGLSESSGQLPVCFFRKSKKLKIFWKKNIKGSSGLPISPKSPGFEPIRKGHEGILDLLPAWKAEKEVARILIGEYAPPGVLVNDQLEIVHFFGSTTDFLTPPSGKPTLDLFSQLKRPLIPQ
;
A
#
# COMPACT_ATOMS: atom_id res chain seq x y z
N LEU A 1 -8.20 -3.17 4.81
CA LEU A 1 -8.69 -1.97 4.10
C LEU A 1 -7.89 -1.81 2.82
N VAL A 2 -8.52 -1.44 1.71
CA VAL A 2 -7.84 -1.02 0.47
C VAL A 2 -8.30 0.40 0.17
N SER A 3 -7.36 1.29 -0.11
CA SER A 3 -7.65 2.64 -0.60
C SER A 3 -7.05 2.82 -1.99
N CYS A 4 -7.86 3.28 -2.93
CA CYS A 4 -7.45 3.61 -4.28
C CYS A 4 -8.11 4.94 -4.58
N ARG A 5 -7.35 6.04 -4.65
CA ARG A 5 -7.88 7.39 -4.88
C ARG A 5 -7.14 8.05 -6.02
N ASN A 6 -7.88 8.72 -6.87
CA ASN A 6 -7.39 9.45 -8.04
C ASN A 6 -6.66 8.59 -9.07
N LEU A 7 -6.74 7.26 -9.01
CA LEU A 7 -6.09 6.35 -9.96
C LEU A 7 -7.04 5.84 -11.03
N LEU A 8 -8.27 5.44 -10.65
CA LEU A 8 -9.16 4.73 -11.58
C LEU A 8 -9.54 5.61 -12.78
N ILE A 9 -9.57 6.93 -12.60
CA ILE A 9 -9.87 7.89 -13.66
C ILE A 9 -8.86 7.90 -14.82
N TYR A 10 -7.66 7.35 -14.62
CA TYR A 10 -6.62 7.24 -15.64
C TYR A 10 -6.61 5.88 -16.35
N LEU A 11 -7.49 4.96 -15.95
CA LEU A 11 -7.53 3.60 -16.49
C LEU A 11 -8.73 3.43 -17.40
N ASP A 12 -8.54 2.67 -18.49
CA ASP A 12 -9.65 2.24 -19.33
C ASP A 12 -10.70 1.46 -18.52
N PRO A 13 -12.00 1.56 -18.87
CA PRO A 13 -13.08 0.88 -18.17
C PRO A 13 -12.86 -0.64 -17.99
N PHE A 14 -12.23 -1.28 -18.98
CA PHE A 14 -11.85 -2.69 -18.91
C PHE A 14 -10.86 -2.96 -17.77
N VAL A 15 -9.81 -2.13 -17.67
CA VAL A 15 -8.78 -2.24 -16.64
C VAL A 15 -9.35 -1.89 -15.26
N GLN A 16 -10.20 -0.86 -15.17
CA GLN A 16 -10.91 -0.52 -13.93
C GLN A 16 -11.68 -1.72 -13.38
N ASN A 17 -12.46 -2.41 -14.22
CA ASN A 17 -13.24 -3.58 -13.82
C ASN A 17 -12.35 -4.72 -13.30
N ARG A 18 -11.18 -4.93 -13.91
CA ARG A 18 -10.22 -5.94 -13.46
C ARG A 18 -9.62 -5.57 -12.10
N VAL A 19 -9.22 -4.32 -11.92
CA VAL A 19 -8.68 -3.78 -10.65
C VAL A 19 -9.70 -3.92 -9.52
N ILE A 20 -10.97 -3.60 -9.77
CA ILE A 20 -12.06 -3.76 -8.79
C ILE A 20 -12.21 -5.22 -8.32
N ARG A 21 -12.10 -6.20 -9.23
CA ARG A 21 -12.15 -7.63 -8.86
C ARG A 21 -10.92 -8.05 -8.05
N LEU A 22 -9.74 -7.51 -8.36
CA LEU A 22 -8.52 -7.75 -7.58
C LEU A 22 -8.63 -7.17 -6.17
N PHE A 23 -9.17 -5.95 -6.02
CA PHE A 23 -9.43 -5.37 -4.70
C PHE A 23 -10.42 -6.21 -3.89
N HIS A 24 -11.47 -6.72 -4.54
CA HIS A 24 -12.43 -7.61 -3.89
C HIS A 24 -11.76 -8.89 -3.40
N TYR A 25 -10.90 -9.50 -4.22
CA TYR A 25 -10.12 -10.68 -3.85
C TYR A 25 -9.17 -10.40 -2.67
N ALA A 26 -8.38 -9.33 -2.74
CA ALA A 26 -7.35 -9.00 -1.75
C ALA A 26 -7.91 -8.62 -0.37
N LEU A 27 -9.15 -8.13 -0.31
CA LEU A 27 -9.79 -7.78 0.96
C LEU A 27 -10.20 -9.02 1.76
N SER A 28 -9.94 -9.01 3.07
CA SER A 28 -10.50 -10.00 4.00
C SER A 28 -12.03 -9.97 4.03
N GLN A 29 -12.66 -10.98 4.63
CA GLN A 29 -14.10 -10.92 4.93
C GLN A 29 -14.43 -9.64 5.70
N ASN A 30 -15.56 -9.00 5.35
CA ASN A 30 -15.95 -7.70 5.88
C ASN A 30 -14.92 -6.56 5.63
N GLY A 31 -13.99 -6.73 4.69
CA GLY A 31 -13.05 -5.68 4.31
C GLY A 31 -13.75 -4.52 3.58
N CYS A 32 -13.15 -3.33 3.67
CA CYS A 32 -13.64 -2.12 3.02
C CYS A 32 -12.68 -1.59 1.95
N LEU A 33 -13.28 -1.00 0.92
CA LEU A 33 -12.65 -0.29 -0.19
C LEU A 33 -13.04 1.19 -0.12
N LEU A 34 -12.04 2.07 -0.18
CA LEU A 34 -12.21 3.52 -0.22
C LEU A 34 -11.78 4.06 -1.59
N LEU A 35 -12.70 4.74 -2.28
CA LEU A 35 -12.45 5.37 -3.58
C LEU A 35 -12.46 6.90 -3.53
N GLY A 36 -11.89 7.54 -4.54
CA GLY A 36 -12.01 8.97 -4.82
C GLY A 36 -13.42 9.37 -5.26
N LEU A 37 -13.74 10.68 -5.14
CA LEU A 37 -15.06 11.22 -5.48
C LEU A 37 -15.44 11.01 -6.95
N SER A 38 -14.47 11.18 -7.86
CA SER A 38 -14.64 11.03 -9.30
C SER A 38 -14.52 9.57 -9.78
N GLU A 39 -14.27 8.63 -8.87
CA GLU A 39 -14.03 7.24 -9.24
C GLU A 39 -15.31 6.40 -9.16
N SER A 40 -15.51 5.60 -10.20
CA SER A 40 -16.59 4.63 -10.35
C SER A 40 -16.15 3.53 -11.32
N SER A 41 -16.85 2.40 -11.30
CA SER A 41 -16.67 1.30 -12.26
C SER A 41 -17.98 0.53 -12.32
N GLY A 42 -18.30 -0.05 -13.49
CA GLY A 42 -19.50 -0.85 -13.68
C GLY A 42 -19.55 -2.12 -12.81
N GLN A 43 -18.39 -2.65 -12.41
CA GLN A 43 -18.28 -3.87 -11.62
C GLN A 43 -18.45 -3.62 -10.10
N LEU A 44 -18.38 -2.36 -9.65
CA LEU A 44 -18.42 -1.99 -8.24
C LEU A 44 -19.67 -2.49 -7.49
N PRO A 45 -20.89 -2.36 -8.04
CA PRO A 45 -22.12 -2.85 -7.39
C PRO A 45 -22.21 -4.38 -7.31
N VAL A 46 -21.47 -5.09 -8.17
CA VAL A 46 -21.44 -6.56 -8.17
C VAL A 46 -20.54 -7.06 -7.04
N CYS A 47 -19.37 -6.45 -6.86
CA CYS A 47 -18.37 -6.87 -5.88
C CYS A 47 -18.56 -6.25 -4.49
N PHE A 48 -19.16 -5.06 -4.38
CA PHE A 48 -19.23 -4.30 -3.13
C PHE A 48 -20.61 -3.72 -2.81
N PHE A 49 -20.93 -3.63 -1.51
CA PHE A 49 -22.03 -2.83 -0.99
C PHE A 49 -21.57 -1.39 -0.72
N ARG A 50 -22.25 -0.39 -1.26
CA ARG A 50 -21.94 1.01 -0.94
C ARG A 50 -22.49 1.37 0.44
N LYS A 51 -21.60 1.73 1.38
CA LYS A 51 -21.98 2.16 2.74
C LYS A 51 -22.11 3.67 2.86
N SER A 52 -21.27 4.44 2.16
CA SER A 52 -21.37 5.91 2.14
C SER A 52 -21.13 6.45 0.73
N LYS A 53 -22.08 7.24 0.23
CA LYS A 53 -21.96 7.93 -1.06
C LYS A 53 -21.01 9.12 -0.96
N LYS A 54 -21.11 9.91 0.12
CA LYS A 54 -20.28 11.11 0.38
C LYS A 54 -18.80 10.75 0.52
N LEU A 55 -18.51 9.66 1.24
CA LEU A 55 -17.16 9.21 1.52
C LEU A 55 -16.66 8.14 0.53
N LYS A 56 -17.50 7.71 -0.43
CA LYS A 56 -17.18 6.63 -1.40
C LYS A 56 -16.61 5.38 -0.72
N ILE A 57 -17.26 4.96 0.37
CA ILE A 57 -16.90 3.76 1.14
C ILE A 57 -17.75 2.58 0.68
N PHE A 58 -17.06 1.49 0.37
CA PHE A 58 -17.63 0.25 -0.15
C PHE A 58 -17.19 -0.94 0.70
N TRP A 59 -18.09 -1.87 1.01
CA TRP A 59 -17.83 -3.07 1.80
C TRP A 59 -17.88 -4.31 0.92
N LYS A 60 -16.95 -5.24 1.13
CA LYS A 60 -16.85 -6.48 0.36
C LYS A 60 -18.15 -7.27 0.46
N LYS A 61 -18.72 -7.68 -0.69
CA LYS A 61 -19.80 -8.68 -0.71
C LYS A 61 -19.22 -10.08 -0.56
N ASN A 62 -19.83 -10.90 0.28
CA ASN A 62 -19.55 -12.33 0.34
C ASN A 62 -20.27 -13.04 -0.82
N ILE A 63 -19.62 -13.10 -1.98
CA ILE A 63 -20.15 -13.78 -3.16
C ILE A 63 -19.78 -15.26 -3.04
N LYS A 64 -20.78 -16.12 -2.82
CA LYS A 64 -20.60 -17.58 -2.80
C LYS A 64 -20.10 -18.04 -4.18
N GLY A 65 -18.92 -18.67 -4.24
CA GLY A 65 -18.29 -19.13 -5.49
C GLY A 65 -17.22 -18.19 -6.10
N SER A 66 -16.91 -17.05 -5.48
CA SER A 66 -15.91 -16.08 -5.97
C SER A 66 -14.46 -16.32 -5.47
N SER A 67 -14.10 -17.57 -5.19
CA SER A 67 -12.78 -17.94 -4.66
C SER A 67 -11.69 -18.09 -5.73
N GLY A 68 -12.03 -17.98 -7.02
CA GLY A 68 -11.05 -17.96 -8.10
C GLY A 68 -10.40 -16.58 -8.26
N LEU A 69 -9.07 -16.54 -8.42
CA LEU A 69 -8.39 -15.37 -8.97
C LEU A 69 -9.07 -14.98 -10.30
N PRO A 70 -9.44 -13.72 -10.54
CA PRO A 70 -10.00 -13.25 -11.82
C PRO A 70 -8.95 -13.23 -12.96
N ILE A 71 -7.92 -14.05 -12.84
CA ILE A 71 -6.86 -14.24 -13.83
C ILE A 71 -7.20 -15.53 -14.56
N SER A 72 -7.98 -15.44 -15.63
CA SER A 72 -7.96 -16.49 -16.65
C SER A 72 -6.82 -16.14 -17.61
N PRO A 73 -5.72 -16.91 -17.65
CA PRO A 73 -4.66 -16.70 -18.62
C PRO A 73 -5.14 -17.29 -19.94
N LYS A 74 -5.96 -16.53 -20.67
CA LYS A 74 -6.21 -16.81 -22.08
C LYS A 74 -5.82 -15.58 -22.90
N SER A 75 -4.57 -15.18 -22.74
CA SER A 75 -3.83 -14.42 -23.74
C SER A 75 -2.98 -15.44 -24.50
N PRO A 76 -3.08 -15.56 -25.84
CA PRO A 76 -2.16 -16.39 -26.61
C PRO A 76 -0.78 -15.74 -26.50
N GLY A 77 0.14 -16.37 -25.77
CA GLY A 77 1.52 -15.88 -25.63
C GLY A 77 2.09 -15.86 -24.21
N PHE A 78 1.35 -16.28 -23.19
CA PHE A 78 1.94 -16.49 -21.85
C PHE A 78 1.75 -17.95 -21.43
N GLU A 79 2.71 -18.78 -21.80
CA GLU A 79 2.90 -20.09 -21.18
C GLU A 79 3.14 -19.89 -19.67
N PRO A 80 2.40 -20.59 -18.79
CA PRO A 80 2.67 -20.53 -17.37
C PRO A 80 3.97 -21.27 -17.13
N ILE A 81 5.04 -20.53 -16.83
CA ILE A 81 6.26 -21.10 -16.27
C ILE A 81 5.85 -21.69 -14.90
N ARG A 82 5.53 -22.98 -14.90
CA ARG A 82 5.52 -23.82 -13.69
C ARG A 82 6.97 -24.00 -13.26
N LYS A 83 7.57 -22.95 -12.69
CA LYS A 83 8.76 -23.12 -11.86
C LYS A 83 8.27 -23.61 -10.52
N GLY A 84 8.49 -24.90 -10.27
CA GLY A 84 8.42 -25.47 -8.95
C GLY A 84 9.24 -24.60 -7.98
N HIS A 85 8.77 -24.52 -6.74
CA HIS A 85 9.52 -23.91 -5.66
C HIS A 85 10.76 -24.75 -5.35
N GLU A 86 11.80 -24.59 -6.17
CA GLU A 86 13.18 -24.91 -5.84
C GLU A 86 14.00 -23.68 -6.23
N GLY A 87 14.36 -22.87 -5.22
CA GLY A 87 15.13 -21.64 -5.46
C GLY A 87 14.84 -20.48 -4.51
N ILE A 88 14.62 -20.73 -3.22
CA ILE A 88 14.69 -19.65 -2.22
C ILE A 88 16.14 -19.21 -1.98
N LEU A 89 17.13 -20.05 -2.32
CA LEU A 89 18.55 -19.80 -2.01
C LEU A 89 19.28 -18.89 -3.02
N ASP A 90 18.82 -18.82 -4.28
CA ASP A 90 19.52 -18.05 -5.34
C ASP A 90 19.01 -16.60 -5.51
N LEU A 91 17.93 -16.21 -4.83
CA LEU A 91 17.40 -14.83 -4.87
C LEU A 91 17.95 -13.92 -3.76
N LEU A 92 18.62 -14.48 -2.76
CA LEU A 92 19.20 -13.71 -1.65
C LEU A 92 20.26 -12.67 -2.09
N PRO A 93 21.17 -12.95 -3.05
CA PRO A 93 22.21 -11.98 -3.42
C PRO A 93 21.65 -10.78 -4.19
N ALA A 94 20.75 -11.03 -5.15
CA ALA A 94 20.13 -10.00 -5.98
C ALA A 94 19.21 -9.08 -5.14
N TRP A 95 18.41 -9.66 -4.24
CA TRP A 95 17.56 -8.89 -3.32
C TRP A 95 18.36 -8.05 -2.33
N LYS A 96 19.53 -8.53 -1.88
CA LYS A 96 20.44 -7.75 -1.04
C LYS A 96 21.08 -6.61 -1.82
N ALA A 97 21.48 -6.82 -3.07
CA ALA A 97 22.04 -5.79 -3.92
C ALA A 97 21.01 -4.69 -4.25
N GLU A 98 19.78 -5.07 -4.61
CA GLU A 98 18.68 -4.12 -4.83
C GLU A 98 18.37 -3.29 -3.58
N LYS A 99 18.37 -3.92 -2.40
CA LYS A 99 18.20 -3.22 -1.12
C LYS A 99 19.33 -2.24 -0.82
N GLU A 100 20.57 -2.59 -1.11
CA GLU A 100 21.70 -1.69 -0.86
C GLU A 100 21.69 -0.50 -1.82
N VAL A 101 21.38 -0.73 -3.10
CA VAL A 101 21.17 0.35 -4.08
C VAL A 101 20.02 1.26 -3.64
N ALA A 102 18.89 0.69 -3.21
CA ALA A 102 17.78 1.47 -2.69
C ALA A 102 18.18 2.28 -1.45
N ARG A 103 18.99 1.70 -0.54
CA ARG A 103 19.49 2.40 0.66
C ARG A 103 20.36 3.59 0.30
N ILE A 104 21.25 3.46 -0.69
CA ILE A 104 22.10 4.53 -1.20
C ILE A 104 21.24 5.62 -1.84
N LEU A 105 20.34 5.25 -2.76
CA LEU A 105 19.46 6.20 -3.44
C LEU A 105 18.57 6.97 -2.44
N ILE A 106 18.07 6.29 -1.41
CA ILE A 106 17.29 6.92 -0.36
C ILE A 106 18.14 7.87 0.49
N GLY A 107 19.39 7.51 0.80
CA GLY A 107 20.30 8.39 1.54
C GLY A 107 20.64 9.67 0.77
N GLU A 108 20.74 9.58 -0.55
CA GLU A 108 21.22 10.68 -1.41
C GLU A 108 20.10 11.54 -2.01
N TYR A 109 18.94 10.94 -2.33
CA TYR A 109 17.81 11.62 -2.98
C TYR A 109 16.54 11.69 -2.12
N ALA A 110 16.56 11.04 -0.96
CA ALA A 110 15.58 11.12 0.12
C ALA A 110 15.16 12.57 0.49
N PRO A 111 13.91 13.07 0.33
CA PRO A 111 13.56 14.29 1.06
C PRO A 111 13.60 14.01 2.57
N PRO A 112 13.76 15.05 3.42
CA PRO A 112 13.71 14.88 4.87
C PRO A 112 12.49 14.13 5.36
N GLY A 113 12.69 13.08 6.16
CA GLY A 113 11.60 12.24 6.65
C GLY A 113 12.03 11.22 7.70
N VAL A 114 11.05 10.55 8.30
CA VAL A 114 11.28 9.48 9.28
C VAL A 114 10.39 8.27 9.00
N LEU A 115 10.97 7.08 9.16
CA LEU A 115 10.23 5.82 9.17
C LEU A 115 9.92 5.44 10.62
N VAL A 116 8.68 5.10 10.91
CA VAL A 116 8.23 4.67 12.24
C VAL A 116 7.59 3.28 12.22
N ASN A 117 7.67 2.57 13.35
CA ASN A 117 6.91 1.33 13.57
C ASN A 117 5.46 1.62 14.01
N ASP A 118 4.70 0.56 14.31
CA ASP A 118 3.32 0.65 14.77
C ASP A 118 3.17 1.25 16.19
N GLN A 119 4.26 1.30 16.97
CA GLN A 119 4.34 2.01 18.25
C GLN A 119 4.83 3.46 18.11
N LEU A 120 5.00 3.96 16.87
CA LEU A 120 5.51 5.30 16.55
C LEU A 120 6.96 5.57 17.00
N GLU A 121 7.74 4.51 17.19
CA GLU A 121 9.17 4.62 17.40
C GLU A 121 9.88 4.80 16.06
N ILE A 122 10.83 5.72 16.02
CA ILE A 122 11.64 6.03 14.85
C ILE A 122 12.61 4.87 14.58
N VAL A 123 12.44 4.26 13.42
CA VAL A 123 13.28 3.18 12.89
C VAL A 123 14.40 3.73 12.03
N HIS A 124 14.14 4.82 11.29
CA HIS A 124 15.14 5.41 10.39
C HIS A 124 14.88 6.91 10.12
N PHE A 125 15.95 7.67 9.94
CA PHE A 125 15.93 9.08 9.53
C PHE A 125 16.41 9.21 8.08
N PHE A 126 15.73 10.01 7.28
CA PHE A 126 16.10 10.36 5.91
C PHE A 126 16.41 11.86 5.87
N GLY A 127 17.58 12.23 5.33
CA GLY A 127 18.02 13.62 5.22
C GLY A 127 18.07 14.36 6.56
N SER A 128 18.07 15.70 6.50
CA SER A 128 18.08 16.54 7.71
C SER A 128 16.66 16.79 8.22
N THR A 129 16.31 16.18 9.36
CA THR A 129 15.00 16.35 10.01
C THR A 129 14.98 17.44 11.09
N THR A 130 16.06 18.21 11.25
CA THR A 130 16.26 19.19 12.32
C THR A 130 15.21 20.30 12.36
N ASP A 131 14.55 20.56 11.23
CA ASP A 131 13.50 21.58 11.13
C ASP A 131 12.22 21.14 11.86
N PHE A 132 11.99 19.83 11.99
CA PHE A 132 10.77 19.24 12.54
C PHE A 132 11.01 18.47 13.85
N LEU A 133 12.17 17.81 13.96
CA LEU A 133 12.54 16.95 15.08
C LEU A 133 13.76 17.52 15.81
N THR A 134 13.71 17.44 17.13
CA THR A 134 14.82 17.80 18.01
C THR A 134 14.94 16.74 19.09
N PRO A 135 16.15 16.18 19.34
CA PRO A 135 16.33 15.21 20.39
C PRO A 135 15.92 15.83 21.75
N PRO A 136 15.05 15.17 22.52
CA PRO A 136 14.59 15.69 23.79
C PRO A 136 15.74 15.72 24.80
N SER A 137 15.70 16.69 25.71
CA SER A 137 16.63 16.73 26.84
C SER A 137 16.25 15.64 27.86
N GLY A 138 17.18 14.74 28.20
CA GLY A 138 16.96 13.69 29.18
C GLY A 138 17.27 12.30 28.66
N LYS A 139 16.45 11.30 29.00
CA LYS A 139 16.65 9.91 28.60
C LYS A 139 16.53 9.78 27.07
N PRO A 140 17.46 9.10 26.39
CA PRO A 140 17.34 8.79 24.98
C PRO A 140 16.03 8.04 24.71
N THR A 141 15.31 8.47 23.68
CA THR A 141 14.05 7.88 23.27
C THR A 141 13.96 7.94 21.75
N LEU A 142 13.36 6.91 21.15
CA LEU A 142 13.04 6.88 19.73
C LEU A 142 11.57 7.21 19.46
N ASP A 143 10.77 7.49 20.49
CA ASP A 143 9.37 7.89 20.32
C ASP A 143 9.28 9.19 19.51
N LEU A 144 8.56 9.15 18.38
CA LEU A 144 8.43 10.29 17.47
C LEU A 144 7.87 11.53 18.18
N PHE A 145 6.84 11.36 19.00
CA PHE A 145 6.16 12.49 19.64
C PHE A 145 7.03 13.21 20.65
N SER A 146 7.87 12.48 21.38
CA SER A 146 8.85 13.06 22.28
C SER A 146 9.92 13.91 21.59
N GLN A 147 10.17 13.68 20.29
CA GLN A 147 11.16 14.42 19.50
C GLN A 147 10.55 15.54 18.66
N LEU A 148 9.23 15.61 18.51
CA LEU A 148 8.58 16.66 17.72
C LEU A 148 8.75 18.04 18.36
N LYS A 149 9.07 19.05 17.54
CA LYS A 149 9.03 20.43 18.00
C LYS A 149 7.61 20.79 18.43
N ARG A 150 7.49 21.57 19.52
CA ARG A 150 6.22 21.99 20.13
C ARG A 150 5.09 22.41 19.18
N PRO A 151 5.31 23.22 18.11
CA PRO A 151 4.22 23.61 17.22
C PRO A 151 3.64 22.45 16.38
N LEU A 152 4.30 21.28 16.34
CA LEU A 152 3.93 20.13 15.52
C LEU A 152 3.30 18.99 16.34
N ILE A 153 3.18 19.14 17.65
CA ILE A 153 2.53 18.14 18.51
C ILE A 153 1.01 18.28 18.33
N PRO A 154 0.30 17.21 17.90
CA PRO A 154 -1.16 17.25 17.81
C PRO A 154 -1.77 17.48 19.20
N GLN A 155 -2.76 18.38 19.29
CA GLN A 155 -3.57 18.57 20.50
C GLN A 155 -4.65 17.50 20.65
#